data_AF-A0A4Q7ZDP5-F1
#
_entry.id   AF-A0A4Q7ZDP5-F1
#
_cell.length_a   1.000
_cell.length_b   1.000
_cell.length_c   1.000
_cell.angle_alpha   90.00
_cell.angle_beta   90.00
_cell.angle_gamma   90.00
#
_symmetry.space_group_name_H-M   'P 1'
#
loop_
_entity.id
_entity.type
_entity.pdbx_description
1 polymer ?
#
loop_
_entity_poly.entity_id
_entity_poly.type
_entity_poly.pdbx_seq_one_letter_code
_entity_poly.pdbx_strand_id
1 'polypeptide(L)'
;MARRTFDARIALDRSGVAAHTGAARSTVNHWYRHREHTGFPDAFTDDTGQEWFWQDEIDAFHTAHRRAKLAVLTTVDRSGDPDELVGSGEAAKIMGYGSYRNLPDELRDRPDDVEILSNGRLRRRWYRRTVWAVADARTGRQSTGRTRGTTGPHKPHPYADDPRLQLAAELLAEAREAGHDRRGLGVELARRLGIAPRTAQRLLTAAEADG
;
A
#
# COMPACT_ATOMS: atom_id res chain seq x y z
N MET A 1 7.06 10.12 29.33
CA MET A 1 5.96 10.06 30.31
C MET A 1 4.67 10.02 29.51
N ALA A 2 3.92 8.92 29.58
CA ALA A 2 2.91 8.57 28.56
C ALA A 2 1.46 8.90 28.93
N ARG A 3 1.19 9.32 30.18
CA ARG A 3 -0.16 9.43 30.72
C ARG A 3 -0.18 10.44 31.87
N ARG A 4 -1.21 11.28 31.93
CA ARG A 4 -1.42 12.28 32.99
C ARG A 4 -2.90 12.42 33.29
N THR A 5 -3.22 12.75 34.54
CA THR A 5 -4.60 13.05 34.96
C THR A 5 -4.81 14.55 35.00
N PHE A 6 -5.90 15.01 34.40
CA PHE A 6 -6.39 16.39 34.39
C PHE A 6 -7.86 16.35 34.81
N ASP A 7 -8.23 17.05 35.88
CA ASP A 7 -9.62 17.14 36.38
C ASP A 7 -10.35 15.78 36.42
N ALA A 8 -9.70 14.78 37.04
CA ALA A 8 -10.15 13.39 37.15
C ALA A 8 -10.31 12.62 35.81
N ARG A 9 -10.00 13.22 34.67
CA ARG A 9 -9.90 12.54 33.37
C ARG A 9 -8.45 12.22 33.03
N ILE A 10 -8.27 11.15 32.26
CA ILE A 10 -6.95 10.68 31.88
C ILE A 10 -6.64 11.13 30.46
N ALA A 11 -5.48 11.75 30.27
CA ALA A 11 -4.95 12.11 28.98
C ALA A 11 -3.62 11.40 28.68
N LEU A 12 -3.38 11.17 27.41
CA LEU A 12 -2.18 10.55 26.86
C LEU A 12 -1.45 11.56 25.99
N ASP A 13 -0.13 11.60 26.09
CA ASP A 13 0.66 12.23 25.04
C ASP A 13 0.64 11.30 23.80
N ARG A 14 1.16 11.76 22.68
CA ARG A 14 1.12 10.95 21.45
C ARG A 14 1.91 9.63 21.57
N SER A 15 2.91 9.55 22.45
CA SER A 15 3.65 8.30 22.75
C SER A 15 2.80 7.34 23.58
N GLY A 16 2.01 7.87 24.51
CA GLY A 16 1.01 7.15 25.26
C GLY A 16 -0.12 6.63 24.39
N VAL A 17 -0.60 7.41 23.43
CA VAL A 17 -1.57 6.92 22.43
C VAL A 17 -1.00 5.72 21.67
N ALA A 18 0.26 5.78 21.24
CA ALA A 18 0.91 4.68 20.53
C ALA A 18 1.01 3.42 21.41
N ALA A 19 1.46 3.55 22.65
CA ALA A 19 1.54 2.44 23.60
C ALA A 19 0.16 1.86 23.95
N HIS A 20 -0.84 2.73 24.13
CA HIS A 20 -2.20 2.36 24.52
C HIS A 20 -2.97 1.65 23.40
N THR A 21 -2.82 2.10 22.16
CA THR A 21 -3.49 1.51 20.99
C THR A 21 -2.71 0.36 20.35
N GLY A 22 -1.42 0.21 20.69
CA GLY A 22 -0.49 -0.70 20.02
C GLY A 22 -0.08 -0.23 18.61
N ALA A 23 -0.42 0.99 18.22
CA ALA A 23 -0.05 1.56 16.93
C ALA A 23 1.38 2.13 16.95
N ALA A 24 2.04 2.14 15.79
CA ALA A 24 3.32 2.84 15.67
C ALA A 24 3.13 4.36 15.86
N ARG A 25 4.15 5.02 16.43
CA ARG A 25 4.13 6.47 16.66
C ARG A 25 3.89 7.28 15.39
N SER A 26 4.44 6.84 14.26
CA SER A 26 4.20 7.41 12.93
C SER A 26 2.76 7.27 12.47
N THR A 27 2.09 6.17 12.80
CA THR A 27 0.65 5.96 12.54
C THR A 27 -0.20 6.94 13.33
N VAL A 28 0.11 7.18 14.60
CA VAL A 28 -0.58 8.20 15.42
C VAL A 28 -0.40 9.59 14.82
N ASN A 29 0.81 9.94 14.37
CA ASN A 29 1.04 11.22 13.68
C ASN A 29 0.23 11.34 12.38
N HIS A 30 0.10 10.25 11.62
CA HIS A 30 -0.71 10.21 10.41
C HIS A 30 -2.20 10.40 10.72
N TRP A 31 -2.73 9.69 11.71
CA TRP A 31 -4.12 9.86 12.15
C TRP A 31 -4.40 11.32 12.57
N TYR A 32 -3.54 11.91 13.39
CA TYR A 32 -3.71 13.30 13.82
C TYR A 32 -3.61 14.31 12.66
N ARG A 33 -2.63 14.15 11.77
CA ARG A 33 -2.48 15.02 10.59
C ARG A 33 -3.71 14.97 9.68
N HIS A 34 -4.33 13.82 9.56
CA HIS A 34 -5.50 13.59 8.71
C HIS A 34 -6.76 13.36 9.56
N ARG A 35 -6.88 14.04 10.70
CA ARG A 35 -7.95 13.81 11.67
C ARG A 35 -9.35 14.12 11.13
N GLU A 36 -9.46 15.11 10.24
CA GLU A 36 -10.72 15.42 9.53
C GLU A 36 -11.25 14.22 8.74
N HIS A 37 -10.37 13.39 8.17
CA HIS A 37 -10.74 12.20 7.42
C HIS A 37 -10.79 10.94 8.29
N THR A 38 -9.90 10.84 9.28
CA THR A 38 -9.77 9.62 10.10
C THR A 38 -10.72 9.62 11.31
N GLY A 39 -11.25 10.78 11.71
CA GLY A 39 -12.02 10.96 12.94
C GLY A 39 -11.16 10.90 14.20
N PHE A 40 -9.85 11.13 14.09
CA PHE A 40 -8.95 11.13 15.24
C PHE A 40 -9.24 12.34 16.16
N PRO A 41 -9.20 12.18 17.50
CA PRO A 41 -9.53 13.27 18.42
C PRO A 41 -8.61 14.49 18.29
N ASP A 42 -9.15 15.68 18.59
CA ASP A 42 -8.35 16.89 18.72
C ASP A 42 -7.45 16.83 19.96
N ALA A 43 -6.30 17.49 19.89
CA ALA A 43 -5.40 17.64 21.03
C ALA A 43 -5.78 18.88 21.85
N PHE A 44 -5.50 18.85 23.14
CA PHE A 44 -5.41 20.06 23.96
C PHE A 44 -3.96 20.25 24.42
N THR A 45 -3.61 21.47 24.78
CA THR A 45 -2.28 21.80 25.30
C THR A 45 -2.35 22.10 26.79
N ASP A 46 -1.36 21.63 27.55
CA ASP A 46 -1.17 22.10 28.92
C ASP A 46 -0.39 23.44 28.99
N ASP A 47 -0.16 23.95 30.19
CA ASP A 47 0.57 25.20 30.43
C ASP A 47 2.01 25.22 29.90
N THR A 48 2.58 24.04 29.58
CA THR A 48 3.91 23.90 28.99
C THR A 48 3.89 23.88 27.46
N GLY A 49 2.69 23.91 26.86
CA GLY A 49 2.48 23.76 25.42
C GLY A 49 2.54 22.31 24.93
N GLN A 50 2.56 21.33 25.84
CA GLN A 50 2.58 19.91 25.48
C GLN A 50 1.19 19.47 25.02
N GLU A 51 1.12 18.77 23.88
CA GLU A 51 -0.13 18.21 23.35
C GLU A 51 -0.53 16.92 24.09
N TRP A 52 -1.82 16.85 24.45
CA TRP A 52 -2.48 15.76 25.16
C TRP A 52 -3.79 15.37 24.48
N PHE A 53 -4.16 14.10 24.59
CA PHE A 53 -5.38 13.50 24.03
C PHE A 53 -6.14 12.77 25.12
N TRP A 54 -7.45 12.97 25.24
CA TRP A 54 -8.23 12.25 26.24
C TRP A 54 -8.29 10.75 25.92
N GLN A 55 -8.01 9.91 26.91
CA GLN A 55 -7.90 8.47 26.71
C GLN A 55 -9.23 7.84 26.28
N ASP A 56 -10.35 8.27 26.85
CA ASP A 56 -11.70 7.80 26.51
C ASP A 56 -12.06 8.11 25.05
N GLU A 57 -11.70 9.29 24.55
CA GLU A 57 -11.86 9.66 23.13
C GLU A 57 -10.96 8.82 22.22
N ILE A 58 -9.73 8.53 22.66
CA ILE A 58 -8.82 7.63 21.94
C ILE A 58 -9.37 6.20 21.90
N ASP A 59 -9.98 5.71 22.98
CA ASP A 59 -10.62 4.39 23.06
C ASP A 59 -11.83 4.31 22.12
N ALA A 60 -12.65 5.35 22.09
CA ALA A 60 -13.80 5.46 21.19
C ALA A 60 -13.35 5.47 19.71
N PHE A 61 -12.39 6.34 19.37
CA PHE A 61 -11.77 6.39 18.04
C PHE A 61 -11.20 5.03 17.65
N HIS A 62 -10.39 4.40 18.51
CA HIS A 62 -9.70 3.16 18.17
C HIS A 62 -10.70 2.01 17.95
N THR A 63 -11.76 1.94 18.75
CA THR A 63 -12.83 0.96 18.57
C THR A 63 -13.57 1.17 17.25
N ALA A 64 -13.96 2.41 16.93
CA ALA A 64 -14.62 2.75 15.68
C ALA A 64 -13.71 2.47 14.47
N HIS A 65 -12.45 2.87 14.55
CA HIS A 65 -11.44 2.67 13.52
C HIS A 65 -11.21 1.18 13.22
N ARG A 66 -11.12 0.34 14.26
CA ARG A 66 -11.03 -1.13 14.10
C ARG A 66 -12.29 -1.70 13.45
N ARG A 67 -13.49 -1.27 13.88
CA ARG A 67 -14.75 -1.71 13.28
C ARG A 67 -14.84 -1.33 11.79
N ALA A 68 -14.50 -0.10 11.45
CA ALA A 68 -14.47 0.36 10.06
C ALA A 68 -13.47 -0.44 9.21
N LYS A 69 -12.28 -0.73 9.76
CA LYS A 69 -11.30 -1.61 9.10
C LYS A 69 -11.81 -3.03 8.90
N LEU A 70 -12.46 -3.62 9.90
CA LEU A 70 -13.03 -4.95 9.79
C LEU A 70 -14.16 -5.01 8.76
N ALA A 71 -14.99 -3.96 8.65
CA ALA A 71 -16.09 -3.89 7.70
C ALA A 71 -15.64 -3.87 6.22
N VAL A 72 -14.42 -3.39 5.93
CA VAL A 72 -13.84 -3.41 4.58
C VAL A 72 -13.00 -4.64 4.28
N LEU A 73 -12.80 -5.54 5.25
CA LEU A 73 -12.11 -6.80 5.01
C LEU A 73 -12.96 -7.73 4.15
N THR A 74 -12.28 -8.60 3.39
CA THR A 74 -12.95 -9.67 2.66
C THR A 74 -13.74 -10.56 3.61
N THR A 75 -15.01 -10.81 3.25
CA THR A 75 -15.89 -11.74 3.95
C THR A 75 -15.23 -13.11 4.04
N VAL A 76 -15.24 -13.68 5.25
CA VAL A 76 -14.67 -15.00 5.53
C VAL A 76 -15.80 -16.02 5.47
N ASP A 77 -15.65 -17.06 4.67
CA ASP A 77 -16.55 -18.21 4.69
C ASP A 77 -16.32 -19.05 5.96
N ARG A 78 -17.38 -19.19 6.77
CA ARG A 78 -17.37 -19.95 8.04
C ARG A 78 -18.06 -21.31 7.93
N SER A 79 -18.41 -21.74 6.72
CA SER A 79 -18.96 -23.07 6.50
C SER A 79 -17.88 -24.15 6.53
N GLY A 80 -18.29 -25.41 6.71
CA GLY A 80 -17.41 -26.58 6.69
C GLY A 80 -16.94 -27.02 8.08
N ASP A 81 -16.30 -28.19 8.12
CA ASP A 81 -15.77 -28.79 9.34
C ASP A 81 -14.50 -28.05 9.81
N PRO A 82 -14.46 -27.51 11.04
CA PRO A 82 -13.28 -26.85 11.59
C PRO A 82 -11.98 -27.66 11.48
N ASP A 83 -12.10 -28.99 11.48
CA ASP A 83 -11.00 -29.95 11.52
C ASP A 83 -10.67 -30.53 10.12
N GLU A 84 -11.32 -30.02 9.07
CA GLU A 84 -10.98 -30.33 7.68
C GLU A 84 -9.66 -29.65 7.27
N LEU A 85 -8.72 -30.43 6.73
CA LEU A 85 -7.49 -29.91 6.12
C LEU A 85 -7.75 -29.39 4.71
N VAL A 86 -7.51 -28.09 4.52
CA VAL A 86 -7.67 -27.39 3.24
C VAL A 86 -6.32 -26.98 2.65
N GLY A 87 -6.21 -27.05 1.33
CA GLY A 87 -5.04 -26.55 0.59
C GLY A 87 -5.09 -25.05 0.31
N SER A 88 -4.02 -24.48 -0.25
CA SER A 88 -3.88 -23.02 -0.44
C SER A 88 -4.98 -22.38 -1.29
N GLY A 89 -5.48 -23.09 -2.31
CA GLY A 89 -6.58 -22.59 -3.15
C GLY A 89 -7.88 -22.44 -2.38
N GLU A 90 -8.19 -23.41 -1.52
CA GLU A 90 -9.40 -23.42 -0.71
C GLU A 90 -9.29 -22.44 0.46
N ALA A 91 -8.13 -22.40 1.14
CA ALA A 91 -7.84 -21.38 2.15
C ALA A 91 -8.02 -19.95 1.60
N ALA A 92 -7.65 -19.70 0.34
CA ALA A 92 -7.84 -18.41 -0.29
C ALA A 92 -9.32 -18.06 -0.48
N LYS A 93 -10.14 -19.02 -0.92
CA LYS A 93 -11.59 -18.83 -1.01
C LYS A 93 -12.23 -18.59 0.35
N ILE A 94 -11.83 -19.34 1.38
CA ILE A 94 -12.29 -19.14 2.76
C ILE A 94 -12.02 -17.71 3.22
N MET A 95 -10.86 -17.16 2.89
CA MET A 95 -10.49 -15.78 3.22
C MET A 95 -11.03 -14.73 2.22
N GLY A 96 -11.82 -15.12 1.22
CA GLY A 96 -12.40 -14.22 0.22
C GLY A 96 -11.41 -13.66 -0.82
N TYR A 97 -10.26 -14.32 -1.04
CA TYR A 97 -9.27 -13.92 -2.03
C TYR A 97 -9.46 -14.64 -3.38
N GLY A 98 -9.30 -13.90 -4.48
CA GLY A 98 -9.35 -14.48 -5.83
C GLY A 98 -8.13 -15.34 -6.23
N SER A 99 -7.08 -15.40 -5.40
CA SER A 99 -5.89 -16.22 -5.69
C SER A 99 -5.17 -16.64 -4.41
N TYR A 100 -4.66 -17.87 -4.38
CA TYR A 100 -3.80 -18.37 -3.31
C TYR A 100 -2.50 -17.57 -3.13
N ARG A 101 -2.06 -16.85 -4.17
CA ARG A 101 -0.91 -15.95 -4.10
C ARG A 101 -1.15 -14.72 -3.22
N ASN A 102 -2.40 -14.46 -2.85
CA ASN A 102 -2.79 -13.35 -1.97
C ASN A 102 -2.98 -13.80 -0.52
N LEU A 103 -2.72 -15.08 -0.21
CA LEU A 103 -2.75 -15.54 1.18
C LEU A 103 -1.76 -14.72 2.03
N PRO A 104 -2.14 -14.32 3.26
CA PRO A 104 -1.26 -13.61 4.16
C PRO A 104 -0.07 -14.47 4.58
N ASP A 105 1.07 -13.83 4.84
CA ASP A 105 2.29 -14.52 5.27
C ASP A 105 2.07 -15.18 6.65
N GLU A 106 1.26 -14.55 7.50
CA GLU A 106 0.82 -15.07 8.80
C GLU A 106 0.13 -16.43 8.70
N LEU A 107 -0.56 -16.73 7.59
CA LEU A 107 -1.11 -18.06 7.33
C LEU A 107 -0.04 -18.99 6.73
N ARG A 108 0.76 -18.49 5.77
CA ARG A 108 1.77 -19.29 5.06
C ARG A 108 2.83 -19.87 5.97
N ASP A 109 3.20 -19.14 7.01
CA ASP A 109 4.23 -19.50 7.98
C ASP A 109 3.70 -20.44 9.08
N ARG A 110 2.40 -20.73 9.06
CA ARG A 110 1.71 -21.54 10.08
C ARG A 110 0.88 -22.70 9.48
N PRO A 111 1.47 -23.58 8.63
CA PRO A 111 0.78 -24.76 8.11
C PRO A 111 0.54 -25.79 9.22
N ASP A 112 -0.63 -26.43 9.17
CA ASP A 112 -0.93 -27.56 10.05
C ASP A 112 -0.38 -28.89 9.47
N ASP A 113 -0.21 -28.95 8.14
CA ASP A 113 0.42 -30.07 7.45
C ASP A 113 1.23 -29.58 6.23
N VAL A 114 2.35 -30.26 5.98
CA VAL A 114 3.27 -29.97 4.88
C VAL A 114 3.67 -31.27 4.19
N GLU A 115 3.27 -31.37 2.92
CA GLU A 115 3.61 -32.49 2.04
C GLU A 115 4.70 -32.06 1.05
N ILE A 116 5.77 -32.85 0.93
CA ILE A 116 6.80 -32.64 -0.09
C ILE A 116 6.41 -33.43 -1.35
N LEU A 117 6.15 -32.71 -2.43
CA LEU A 117 5.81 -33.33 -3.71
C LEU A 117 7.06 -33.92 -4.39
N SER A 118 6.85 -34.83 -5.34
CA SER A 118 7.92 -35.49 -6.11
C SER A 118 8.87 -34.54 -6.85
N ASN A 119 8.44 -33.29 -7.10
CA ASN A 119 9.24 -32.23 -7.72
C ASN A 119 9.94 -31.31 -6.70
N GLY A 120 9.98 -31.70 -5.42
CA GLY A 120 10.57 -30.93 -4.33
C GLY A 120 9.75 -29.74 -3.85
N ARG A 121 8.57 -29.49 -4.43
CA ARG A 121 7.70 -28.39 -3.98
C ARG A 121 6.96 -28.75 -2.70
N LEU A 122 6.85 -27.78 -1.81
CA LEU A 122 6.08 -27.90 -0.58
C LEU A 122 4.60 -27.59 -0.83
N ARG A 123 3.72 -28.54 -0.52
CA ARG A 123 2.28 -28.36 -0.47
C ARG A 123 1.85 -28.18 0.99
N ARG A 124 1.48 -26.95 1.32
CA ARG A 124 0.98 -26.57 2.65
C ARG A 124 -0.53 -26.80 2.75
N ARG A 125 -0.98 -27.25 3.91
CA ARG A 125 -2.40 -27.42 4.27
C ARG A 125 -2.66 -26.85 5.66
N TRP A 126 -3.90 -26.47 5.90
CA TRP A 126 -4.35 -25.87 7.15
C TRP A 126 -5.70 -26.43 7.53
N TYR A 127 -5.97 -26.56 8.82
CA TYR A 127 -7.33 -26.76 9.29
C TYR A 127 -8.17 -25.52 9.00
N ARG A 128 -9.47 -25.68 8.70
CA ARG A 128 -10.39 -24.53 8.52
C ARG A 128 -10.36 -23.60 9.74
N ARG A 129 -10.30 -24.17 10.96
CA ARG A 129 -10.15 -23.40 12.21
C ARG A 129 -8.89 -22.53 12.24
N THR A 130 -7.78 -23.01 11.68
CA THR A 130 -6.53 -22.24 11.59
C THR A 130 -6.68 -21.07 10.62
N VAL A 131 -7.31 -21.31 9.46
CA VAL A 131 -7.60 -20.26 8.48
C VAL A 131 -8.50 -19.19 9.09
N TRP A 132 -9.57 -19.58 9.80
CA TRP A 132 -10.47 -18.63 10.48
C TRP A 132 -9.77 -17.83 11.57
N ALA A 133 -8.97 -18.48 12.41
CA ALA A 133 -8.22 -17.80 13.47
C ALA A 133 -7.26 -16.74 12.90
N VAL A 134 -6.57 -17.05 11.80
CA VAL A 134 -5.74 -16.06 11.10
C VAL A 134 -6.61 -14.97 10.47
N ALA A 135 -7.76 -15.32 9.89
CA ALA A 135 -8.68 -14.37 9.30
C ALA A 135 -9.26 -13.37 10.33
N ASP A 136 -9.52 -13.83 11.55
CA ASP A 136 -10.01 -13.04 12.70
C ASP A 136 -8.91 -12.15 13.30
N ALA A 137 -7.67 -12.63 13.29
CA ALA A 137 -6.51 -11.85 13.71
C ALA A 137 -6.10 -10.75 12.71
N ARG A 138 -6.71 -10.69 11.52
CA ARG A 138 -6.39 -9.66 10.51
C ARG A 138 -6.74 -8.28 11.04
N THR A 139 -5.72 -7.45 11.26
CA THR A 139 -5.85 -6.04 11.64
C THR A 139 -6.09 -5.10 10.44
N GLY A 140 -6.48 -5.66 9.29
CA GLY A 140 -6.56 -4.94 8.03
C GLY A 140 -5.19 -4.72 7.42
N ARG A 141 -4.57 -5.78 6.89
CA ARG A 141 -3.47 -5.59 5.93
C ARG A 141 -4.09 -4.81 4.76
N GLN A 142 -3.64 -3.58 4.56
CA GLN A 142 -3.92 -2.89 3.30
C GLN A 142 -3.48 -3.83 2.20
N SER A 143 -4.36 -4.08 1.23
CA SER A 143 -3.97 -4.73 0.00
C SER A 143 -2.59 -4.20 -0.38
N THR A 144 -1.57 -5.06 -0.33
CA THR A 144 -0.23 -4.72 -0.84
C THR A 144 -0.25 -4.63 -2.37
N GLY A 145 -1.42 -4.81 -2.98
CA GLY A 145 -1.67 -4.36 -4.33
C GLY A 145 -1.44 -2.86 -4.39
N ARG A 146 -0.54 -2.45 -5.27
CA ARG A 146 -0.43 -1.09 -5.80
C ARG A 146 -1.83 -0.50 -5.84
N THR A 147 -2.06 0.68 -5.23
CA THR A 147 -3.26 1.48 -5.52
C THR A 147 -3.44 1.40 -7.01
N ARG A 148 -4.61 0.91 -7.48
CA ARG A 148 -4.88 0.81 -8.91
C ARG A 148 -4.62 2.21 -9.44
N GLY A 149 -3.47 2.41 -10.10
CA GLY A 149 -3.16 3.70 -10.69
C GLY A 149 -4.35 4.00 -11.57
N THR A 150 -4.86 5.24 -11.50
CA THR A 150 -5.92 5.71 -12.39
C THR A 150 -5.53 5.30 -13.80
N THR A 151 -6.13 4.21 -14.28
CA THR A 151 -5.91 3.68 -15.62
C THR A 151 -7.03 4.31 -16.42
N GLY A 152 -6.86 5.61 -16.67
CA GLY A 152 -7.75 6.39 -17.50
C GLY A 152 -6.98 6.81 -18.76
N PRO A 153 -7.66 6.94 -19.91
CA PRO A 153 -7.06 7.32 -21.20
C PRO A 153 -6.49 8.75 -21.25
N HIS A 154 -6.49 9.50 -20.14
CA HIS A 154 -6.02 10.87 -20.07
C HIS A 154 -5.03 11.06 -18.91
N LYS A 155 -3.97 10.26 -18.87
CA LYS A 155 -2.74 10.79 -18.28
C LYS A 155 -1.95 11.36 -19.46
N PRO A 156 -1.83 12.70 -19.61
CA PRO A 156 -0.89 13.25 -20.58
C PRO A 156 0.46 12.56 -20.36
N HIS A 157 1.11 12.12 -21.45
CA HIS A 157 2.46 11.59 -21.38
C HIS A 157 3.30 12.56 -20.53
N PRO A 158 4.28 12.12 -19.72
CA PRO A 158 5.07 13.01 -18.85
C PRO A 158 5.71 14.24 -19.52
N TYR A 159 5.62 14.34 -20.84
CA TYR A 159 6.16 15.39 -21.69
C TYR A 159 5.11 16.00 -22.62
N ALA A 160 3.80 15.79 -22.43
CA ALA A 160 2.75 16.13 -23.41
C ALA A 160 2.69 17.62 -23.82
N ASP A 161 3.36 18.51 -23.09
CA ASP A 161 3.51 19.93 -23.43
C ASP A 161 4.98 20.38 -23.31
N ASP A 162 5.92 19.45 -23.40
CA ASP A 162 7.35 19.73 -23.24
C ASP A 162 7.94 20.22 -24.56
N PRO A 163 8.46 21.46 -24.64
CA PRO A 163 9.03 22.00 -25.88
C PRO A 163 10.22 21.17 -26.39
N ARG A 164 10.82 20.32 -25.55
CA ARG A 164 11.88 19.39 -25.95
C ARG A 164 11.40 18.24 -26.83
N LEU A 165 10.09 17.95 -26.86
CA LEU A 165 9.52 16.97 -27.79
C LEU A 165 9.62 17.43 -29.24
N GLN A 166 9.46 18.73 -29.49
CA GLN A 166 9.60 19.30 -30.83
C GLN A 166 11.01 19.08 -31.39
N LEU A 167 12.05 19.39 -30.60
CA LEU A 167 13.44 19.11 -30.99
C LEU A 167 13.72 17.62 -31.16
N ALA A 168 13.06 16.76 -30.38
CA ALA A 168 13.19 15.31 -30.52
C ALA A 168 12.54 14.83 -31.83
N ALA A 169 11.38 15.36 -32.20
CA ALA A 169 10.68 15.06 -33.45
C ALA A 169 11.47 15.56 -34.67
N GLU A 170 11.99 16.78 -34.62
CA GLU A 170 12.86 17.35 -35.66
C GLU A 170 14.11 16.50 -35.89
N LEU A 171 14.79 16.08 -34.80
CA LEU A 171 15.97 15.22 -34.90
C LEU A 171 15.65 13.85 -35.52
N LEU A 172 14.47 13.30 -35.23
CA LEU A 172 14.01 12.04 -35.84
C LEU A 172 13.68 12.22 -37.33
N ALA A 173 13.09 13.36 -37.72
CA ALA A 173 12.81 13.69 -39.10
C ALA A 173 14.10 13.88 -39.90
N GLU A 174 15.07 14.65 -39.37
CA GLU A 174 16.40 14.83 -39.97
C GLU A 174 17.10 13.49 -40.20
N ALA A 175 17.07 12.60 -39.20
CA ALA A 175 17.68 11.27 -39.33
C ALA A 175 16.99 10.41 -40.40
N ARG A 176 15.66 10.47 -40.52
CA ARG A 176 14.90 9.75 -41.56
C ARG A 176 15.24 10.24 -42.97
N GLU A 177 15.28 11.56 -43.17
CA GLU A 177 15.65 12.18 -44.46
C GLU A 177 17.09 11.84 -44.86
N ALA A 178 18.00 11.77 -43.88
CA ALA A 178 19.39 11.37 -44.10
C ALA A 178 19.60 9.85 -44.26
N GLY A 179 18.54 9.04 -44.13
CA GLY A 179 18.62 7.57 -44.18
C GLY A 179 19.37 6.94 -42.99
N HIS A 180 19.44 7.63 -41.85
CA HIS A 180 20.13 7.18 -40.64
C HIS A 180 19.16 6.51 -39.66
N ASP A 181 19.68 5.52 -38.93
CA ASP A 181 18.91 4.85 -37.88
C ASP A 181 18.95 5.64 -36.56
N ARG A 182 18.14 5.20 -35.59
CA ARG A 182 17.96 5.87 -34.30
C ARG A 182 19.19 5.78 -33.37
N ARG A 183 20.25 5.05 -33.75
CA ARG A 183 21.40 4.82 -32.88
C ARG A 183 22.16 6.12 -32.70
N GLY A 184 22.54 6.43 -31.45
CA GLY A 184 23.28 7.65 -31.13
C GLY A 184 22.43 8.93 -30.96
N LEU A 185 21.23 9.00 -31.54
CA LEU A 185 20.36 10.20 -31.44
C LEU A 185 20.02 10.58 -30.00
N GLY A 186 19.89 9.61 -29.08
CA GLY A 186 19.66 9.89 -27.66
C GLY A 186 20.84 10.58 -26.96
N VAL A 187 22.08 10.30 -27.39
CA VAL A 187 23.29 10.94 -26.87
C VAL A 187 23.43 12.34 -27.47
N GLU A 188 23.10 12.47 -28.75
CA GLU A 188 23.10 13.75 -29.45
C GLU A 188 22.07 14.72 -28.87
N LEU A 189 20.82 14.29 -28.73
CA LEU A 189 19.74 15.09 -28.13
C LEU A 189 20.07 15.47 -26.68
N ALA A 190 20.68 14.55 -25.92
CA ALA A 190 21.14 14.83 -24.56
C ALA A 190 22.18 15.96 -24.52
N ARG A 191 23.14 15.95 -25.45
CA ARG A 191 24.14 17.01 -25.57
C ARG A 191 23.51 18.33 -26.00
N ARG A 192 22.61 18.32 -26.99
CA ARG A 192 21.91 19.52 -27.48
C ARG A 192 21.07 20.20 -26.39
N LEU A 193 20.43 19.41 -25.53
CA LEU A 193 19.52 19.90 -24.48
C LEU A 193 20.17 20.03 -23.08
N GLY A 194 21.42 19.61 -22.91
CA GLY A 194 22.07 19.59 -21.58
C GLY A 194 21.39 18.68 -20.56
N ILE A 195 20.79 17.58 -21.01
CA ILE A 195 20.04 16.64 -20.15
C ILE A 195 20.69 15.26 -20.08
N ALA A 196 20.25 14.44 -19.14
CA ALA A 196 20.70 13.05 -19.05
C ALA A 196 20.32 12.24 -20.30
N PRO A 197 21.20 11.34 -20.80
CA PRO A 197 20.93 10.47 -21.95
C PRO A 197 19.63 9.67 -21.84
N ARG A 198 19.30 9.22 -20.61
CA ARG A 198 18.08 8.47 -20.34
C ARG A 198 16.81 9.32 -20.47
N THR A 199 16.89 10.62 -20.21
CA THR A 199 15.77 11.56 -20.41
C THR A 199 15.60 11.86 -21.89
N ALA A 200 16.69 12.07 -22.63
CA ALA A 200 16.67 12.28 -24.07
C ALA A 200 16.09 11.09 -24.84
N GLN A 201 16.48 9.86 -24.47
CA GLN A 201 15.89 8.64 -25.06
C GLN A 201 14.37 8.55 -24.85
N ARG A 202 13.89 8.95 -23.67
CA ARG A 202 12.45 8.97 -23.37
C ARG A 202 11.70 10.03 -24.16
N LEU A 203 12.30 11.21 -24.38
CA LEU A 203 11.74 12.25 -25.25
C LEU A 203 11.65 11.78 -26.69
N LEU A 204 12.68 11.12 -27.23
CA LEU A 204 12.65 10.54 -28.57
C LEU A 204 11.59 9.43 -28.71
N THR A 205 11.35 8.63 -27.66
CA THR A 205 10.29 7.59 -27.69
C THR A 205 8.90 8.21 -27.62
N ALA A 206 8.74 9.28 -26.85
CA ALA A 206 7.49 10.01 -26.75
C ALA A 206 7.13 10.71 -28.08
N ALA A 207 8.11 11.39 -28.69
CA ALA A 207 7.91 12.07 -29.97
C ALA A 207 7.53 11.12 -31.13
N GLU A 208 7.99 9.86 -31.11
CA GLU A 208 7.54 8.82 -32.07
C GLU A 208 6.13 8.32 -31.81
N ALA A 209 5.63 8.41 -30.57
CA ALA A 209 4.28 7.97 -30.23
C ALA A 209 3.22 9.03 -30.55
N ASP A 210 3.63 10.31 -30.63
CA ASP A 210 2.76 11.46 -30.86
C ASP A 210 2.69 11.94 -32.33
N GLY A 211 3.55 11.42 -33.23
CA GLY A 211 3.62 11.79 -34.66
C GLY A 211 3.35 10.62 -35.59
#